data_AF-T0L5B8-F1
#
_entry.id   AF-T0L5B8-F1
#
_cell.length_a   1.000
_cell.length_b   1.000
_cell.length_c   1.000
_cell.angle_alpha   90.00
_cell.angle_beta   90.00
_cell.angle_gamma   90.00
#
_symmetry.space_group_name_H-M   'P 1'
#
loop_
_entity.id
_entity.type
_entity.pdbx_description
1 polymer ?
#
loop_
_entity_poly.entity_id
_entity_poly.type
_entity_poly.pdbx_seq_one_letter_code
_entity_poly.pdbx_strand_id
1 'polypeptide(L)'
;MNLEMSRIYKELIEEVLLKLELEGEPEGIGRNVIYDIQKGWTQNIRDWYETDHNDDFHINETQNIQKQKNFNDLSYEDEMIISSDEEYEMMEDTNNFLMSMYVKVTRTKCKYKLILKQGFINMGNIDYAFSNAQGELEW
;
A
#
# COMPACT_ATOMS: atom_id res chain seq x y z
N MET A 1 15.77 4.41 -2.09
CA MET A 1 14.62 5.10 -1.46
C MET A 1 14.32 6.41 -2.18
N ASN A 2 13.06 6.70 -2.49
CA ASN A 2 12.62 7.97 -3.08
C ASN A 2 12.79 9.13 -2.07
N LEU A 3 13.27 10.30 -2.52
CA LEU A 3 13.48 11.50 -1.69
C LEU A 3 12.21 11.96 -0.97
N GLU A 4 11.05 11.87 -1.63
CA GLU A 4 9.77 12.26 -1.05
C GLU A 4 9.39 11.33 0.12
N MET A 5 9.49 10.02 -0.09
CA MET A 5 9.23 9.03 0.96
C MET A 5 10.22 9.14 2.11
N SER A 6 11.50 9.40 1.82
CA SER A 6 12.51 9.63 2.85
C SER A 6 12.14 10.81 3.76
N ARG A 7 11.64 11.91 3.17
CA ARG A 7 11.15 13.06 3.94
C ARG A 7 9.93 12.69 4.78
N ILE A 8 8.93 12.03 4.20
CA ILE A 8 7.70 11.66 4.90
C ILE A 8 8.00 10.73 6.08
N TYR A 9 8.82 9.70 5.89
CA TYR A 9 9.19 8.79 6.97
C TYR A 9 9.94 9.50 8.08
N LYS A 10 10.85 10.41 7.73
CA LYS A 10 11.56 11.22 8.73
C LYS A 10 10.59 12.09 9.54
N GLU A 11 9.67 12.78 8.88
CA GLU A 11 8.66 13.62 9.53
C GLU A 11 7.76 12.79 10.48
N LEU A 12 7.33 11.59 10.05
CA LEU A 12 6.53 10.69 10.88
C LEU A 12 7.29 10.19 12.11
N ILE A 13 8.55 9.80 11.94
CA ILE A 13 9.41 9.37 13.06
C ILE A 13 9.57 10.53 14.05
N GLU A 14 9.91 11.73 13.57
CA GLU A 14 10.08 12.90 14.43
C GLU A 14 8.79 13.26 15.18
N GLU A 15 7.62 13.15 14.54
CA GLU A 15 6.33 13.39 15.19
C GLU A 15 6.07 12.38 16.32
N VAL A 16 6.32 11.09 16.07
CA VAL A 16 6.14 10.04 17.09
C VAL A 16 7.09 10.23 18.26
N LEU A 17 8.36 10.55 17.99
CA LEU A 17 9.36 10.79 19.04
C LEU A 17 8.99 12.02 19.88
N LEU A 18 8.53 13.10 19.26
CA LEU A 18 8.07 14.30 19.97
C LEU A 18 6.88 13.97 20.89
N LYS A 19 5.92 13.16 20.44
CA LYS A 19 4.81 12.70 21.28
C LYS A 19 5.31 11.87 22.47
N LEU A 20 6.26 10.97 22.24
CA LEU A 20 6.88 10.17 23.32
C LEU A 20 7.65 11.04 24.32
N GLU A 21 8.30 12.13 23.89
CA GLU A 21 8.97 13.05 24.81
C GLU A 21 7.99 13.85 25.68
N LEU A 22 6.82 14.19 25.13
CA LEU A 22 5.79 14.96 25.84
C LEU A 22 4.93 14.09 26.76
N GLU A 23 4.60 12.87 26.33
CA GLU A 23 3.63 11.99 26.99
C GLU A 23 4.26 10.75 27.65
N GLY A 24 5.53 10.44 27.36
CA GLY A 24 6.19 9.20 27.83
C GLY A 24 6.80 9.29 29.23
N GLU A 25 7.04 10.48 29.77
CA GLU A 25 7.51 10.67 31.15
C GLU A 25 6.60 9.99 32.21
N PRO A 26 5.26 10.13 32.19
CA PRO A 26 4.39 9.42 33.13
C PRO A 26 4.40 7.89 32.95
N GLU A 27 4.84 7.37 31.79
CA GLU A 27 4.97 5.94 31.51
C GLU A 27 6.37 5.38 31.83
N GLY A 28 7.29 6.24 32.31
CA GLY A 28 8.67 5.85 32.62
C GLY A 28 9.53 5.65 31.38
N ILE A 29 9.13 6.20 30.22
CA ILE A 29 9.90 6.13 28.98
C ILE A 29 11.03 7.16 29.06
N GLY A 30 12.22 6.68 29.39
CA GLY A 30 13.42 7.52 29.43
C GLY A 30 13.90 7.94 28.04
N ARG A 31 14.60 9.08 27.97
CA ARG A 31 15.20 9.61 26.72
C ARG A 31 16.12 8.62 26.00
N ASN A 32 16.78 7.74 26.75
CA ASN A 32 17.61 6.67 26.19
C ASN A 32 16.77 5.68 25.36
N VAL A 33 15.58 5.32 25.83
CA VAL A 33 14.67 4.42 25.11
C VAL A 33 14.16 5.10 23.84
N ILE A 34 13.82 6.39 23.92
CA ILE A 34 13.38 7.19 22.75
C ILE A 34 14.49 7.23 21.69
N TYR A 35 15.75 7.45 22.10
CA TYR A 35 16.90 7.41 21.21
C TYR A 35 17.11 6.03 20.56
N ASP A 36 16.97 4.96 21.33
CA ASP A 36 17.09 3.59 20.82
C ASP A 36 15.98 3.26 19.81
N ILE A 37 14.75 3.72 20.06
CA ILE A 37 13.62 3.61 19.12
C ILE A 37 13.93 4.37 17.83
N GLN A 38 14.37 5.63 17.92
CA GLN A 38 14.72 6.43 16.74
C GLN A 38 15.76 5.71 15.87
N LYS A 39 16.83 5.24 16.51
CA LYS A 39 17.94 4.56 15.83
C LYS A 39 17.48 3.24 15.22
N GLY A 40 16.77 2.41 15.98
CA GLY A 40 16.27 1.12 15.51
C GLY A 40 15.28 1.26 14.35
N TRP A 41 14.34 2.20 14.45
CA TRP A 41 13.35 2.42 13.41
C TRP A 41 13.99 2.93 12.11
N THR A 42 14.88 3.92 12.21
CA THR A 42 15.60 4.45 11.03
C THR A 42 16.43 3.35 10.35
N GLN A 43 17.09 2.50 11.13
CA GLN A 43 17.88 1.38 10.60
C GLN A 43 16.98 0.34 9.93
N ASN A 44 15.87 -0.05 10.56
CA ASN A 44 14.95 -1.04 9.99
C ASN A 44 14.37 -0.58 8.64
N ILE A 45 13.98 0.69 8.52
CA ILE A 45 13.51 1.25 7.24
C ILE A 45 14.63 1.16 6.21
N ARG A 46 15.85 1.57 6.56
CA ARG A 46 17.00 1.53 5.65
C ARG A 46 17.27 0.10 5.17
N ASP A 47 17.32 -0.86 6.08
CA ASP A 47 17.60 -2.26 5.77
C ASP A 47 16.51 -2.84 4.85
N TRP A 48 15.24 -2.55 5.12
CA TRP A 48 14.14 -2.97 4.25
C TRP A 48 14.33 -2.51 2.80
N TYR A 49 14.75 -1.26 2.60
CA TYR A 49 15.05 -0.75 1.25
C TYR A 49 16.32 -1.34 0.62
N GLU A 50 17.35 -1.65 1.41
CA GLU A 50 18.63 -2.16 0.90
C GLU A 50 18.61 -3.67 0.59
N THR A 51 17.80 -4.44 1.31
CA THR A 51 17.77 -5.92 1.19
C THR A 51 17.13 -6.38 -0.12
N ASP A 52 16.27 -5.55 -0.71
CA ASP A 52 15.30 -5.97 -1.74
C ASP A 52 15.59 -5.41 -3.15
N HIS A 53 16.79 -4.85 -3.37
CA HIS A 53 17.26 -4.36 -4.68
C HIS A 53 18.04 -5.41 -5.50
N ASN A 54 18.04 -6.69 -5.08
CA ASN A 54 18.76 -7.75 -5.78
C ASN A 54 17.90 -8.69 -6.64
N ASP A 55 16.57 -8.64 -6.58
CA ASP A 55 15.71 -9.47 -7.42
C ASP A 55 14.69 -8.63 -8.23
N ASP A 56 14.84 -8.73 -9.55
CA ASP A 56 13.87 -8.47 -10.63
C ASP A 56 13.16 -7.11 -10.75
N PHE A 57 13.86 -6.19 -11.42
CA PHE A 57 13.22 -5.18 -12.26
C PHE A 57 12.65 -5.81 -13.55
N HIS A 58 11.60 -6.62 -13.43
CA HIS A 58 10.73 -6.98 -14.55
C HIS A 58 9.44 -6.16 -14.50
N ILE A 59 9.57 -4.86 -14.76
CA ILE A 59 8.43 -4.01 -15.13
C ILE A 59 7.95 -4.50 -16.50
N ASN A 60 6.99 -5.42 -16.52
CA ASN A 60 6.21 -5.68 -17.71
C ASN A 60 5.35 -4.43 -17.98
N GLU A 61 5.78 -3.63 -18.96
CA GLU A 61 4.98 -2.58 -19.57
C GLU A 61 3.58 -3.13 -19.87
N THR A 62 2.60 -2.73 -19.07
CA THR A 62 1.19 -3.05 -19.30
C THR A 62 0.64 -2.10 -20.37
N GLN A 63 1.21 -2.21 -21.58
CA GLN A 63 0.73 -1.61 -22.81
C GLN A 63 0.52 -2.75 -23.81
N ASN A 64 -0.56 -3.54 -23.66
CA ASN A 64 -1.29 -4.28 -24.71
C ASN A 64 -2.00 -5.54 -24.18
N ILE A 65 -3.19 -5.38 -23.60
CA ILE A 65 -4.20 -6.46 -23.65
C ILE A 65 -5.49 -5.89 -24.25
N GLN A 66 -5.41 -5.49 -25.52
CA GLN A 66 -6.55 -5.59 -26.43
C GLN A 66 -6.42 -6.92 -27.19
N LYS A 67 -6.79 -8.02 -26.54
CA LYS A 67 -7.12 -9.25 -27.26
C LYS A 67 -8.56 -9.62 -26.92
N GLN A 68 -9.45 -9.23 -27.83
CA GLN A 68 -10.79 -9.79 -27.95
C GLN A 68 -10.71 -11.31 -27.86
N LYS A 69 -11.23 -11.88 -26.78
CA LYS A 69 -11.77 -13.24 -26.80
C LYS A 69 -13.29 -13.12 -26.73
N ASN A 70 -13.92 -13.32 -27.88
CA ASN A 70 -15.34 -13.62 -27.96
C ASN A 70 -15.61 -14.90 -27.17
N PHE A 71 -16.25 -14.77 -26.01
CA PHE A 71 -16.91 -15.88 -25.32
C PHE A 71 -18.42 -15.61 -25.33
N ASN A 72 -18.99 -15.71 -26.54
CA ASN A 72 -20.39 -16.09 -26.66
C ASN A 72 -20.42 -17.61 -26.54
N ASP A 73 -20.82 -18.09 -25.37
CA ASP A 73 -21.50 -19.37 -25.08
C ASP A 73 -20.97 -19.91 -23.75
N LEU A 74 -21.65 -19.56 -22.66
CA LEU A 74 -21.75 -20.37 -21.44
C LEU A 74 -22.91 -19.78 -20.63
N SER A 75 -24.01 -20.52 -20.66
CA SER A 75 -25.28 -20.24 -20.01
C SER A 75 -25.16 -20.12 -18.49
N TYR A 76 -26.02 -19.26 -17.95
CA TYR A 76 -26.44 -19.08 -16.56
C TYR A 76 -26.40 -20.33 -15.66
N GLU A 77 -26.32 -20.05 -14.35
CA GLU A 77 -26.45 -20.92 -13.17
C GLU A 77 -25.11 -21.35 -12.54
N ASP A 78 -24.43 -20.42 -11.86
CA ASP A 78 -23.99 -20.65 -10.48
C ASP A 78 -23.54 -19.32 -9.85
N GLU A 79 -24.38 -18.74 -9.00
CA GLU A 79 -23.97 -17.72 -8.04
C GLU A 79 -23.08 -18.38 -6.98
N MET A 80 -21.84 -18.70 -7.32
CA MET A 80 -20.81 -18.94 -6.32
C MET A 80 -20.52 -17.62 -5.63
N ILE A 81 -21.17 -17.39 -4.50
CA ILE A 81 -20.65 -16.50 -3.46
C ILE A 81 -19.37 -17.16 -2.96
N ILE A 82 -18.26 -16.92 -3.66
CA ILE A 82 -16.93 -17.21 -3.15
C ILE A 82 -16.77 -16.34 -1.92
N SER A 83 -16.63 -16.98 -0.75
CA SER A 83 -16.41 -16.25 0.49
C SER A 83 -15.14 -15.41 0.34
N SER A 84 -15.15 -14.17 0.84
CA SER A 84 -13.98 -13.26 0.73
C SER A 84 -12.68 -13.90 1.18
N ASP A 85 -12.72 -14.89 2.08
CA ASP A 85 -11.55 -15.57 2.63
C ASP A 85 -10.80 -16.42 1.58
N GLU A 86 -11.50 -16.99 0.58
CA GLU A 86 -10.88 -17.83 -0.46
C GLU A 86 -10.29 -17.01 -1.63
N GLU A 87 -10.72 -15.75 -1.80
CA GLU A 87 -10.13 -14.82 -2.80
C GLU A 87 -8.77 -14.26 -2.33
N TYR A 88 -8.55 -14.14 -1.01
CA TYR A 88 -7.27 -13.70 -0.45
C TYR A 88 -6.11 -14.69 -0.69
N GLU A 89 -6.39 -16.00 -0.72
CA GLU A 89 -5.35 -17.02 -0.96
C GLU A 89 -4.92 -17.12 -2.44
N MET A 90 -5.74 -16.61 -3.36
CA MET A 90 -5.49 -16.61 -4.82
C MET A 90 -4.81 -15.32 -5.33
N MET A 91 -4.63 -14.31 -4.49
CA MET A 91 -3.78 -13.14 -4.78
C MET A 91 -2.31 -13.53 -4.62
N GLU A 92 -1.82 -14.36 -5.55
CA GLU A 92 -0.43 -14.81 -5.65
C GLU A 92 0.57 -13.64 -5.46
N ASP A 93 1.46 -13.79 -4.47
CA ASP A 93 2.81 -13.24 -4.30
C ASP A 93 3.08 -11.77 -4.66
N THR A 94 2.04 -10.94 -4.75
CA THR A 94 2.21 -9.51 -4.94
C THR A 94 2.12 -8.82 -3.59
N ASN A 95 3.28 -8.48 -3.02
CA ASN A 95 3.43 -7.61 -1.84
C ASN A 95 2.83 -6.19 -2.04
N ASN A 96 2.14 -5.94 -3.17
CA ASN A 96 1.54 -4.67 -3.48
C ASN A 96 0.33 -4.43 -2.58
N PHE A 97 0.33 -3.33 -1.85
CA PHE A 97 -0.84 -2.93 -1.07
C PHE A 97 -1.10 -1.44 -1.17
N LEU A 98 -2.38 -1.07 -1.05
CA LEU A 98 -2.86 0.30 -1.02
C LEU A 98 -3.57 0.54 0.30
N MET A 99 -3.08 1.50 1.08
CA MET A 99 -3.74 1.96 2.31
C MET A 99 -4.13 3.43 2.15
N SER A 100 -5.43 3.76 2.26
CA SER A 100 -5.91 5.14 2.11
C SER A 100 -7.28 5.35 2.74
N MET A 101 -7.70 6.61 2.82
CA MET A 101 -9.10 6.95 3.10
C MET A 101 -9.88 7.09 1.79
N TYR A 102 -11.11 6.61 1.76
CA TYR A 102 -12.01 6.90 0.63
C TYR A 102 -12.71 8.25 0.84
N VAL A 103 -12.91 8.97 -0.25
CA VAL A 103 -13.77 10.15 -0.32
C VAL A 103 -15.11 9.79 -0.95
N LYS A 104 -15.07 9.07 -2.07
CA LYS A 104 -16.28 8.69 -2.81
C LYS A 104 -16.04 7.40 -3.59
N VAL A 105 -16.99 6.49 -3.52
CA VAL A 105 -17.05 5.28 -4.36
C VAL A 105 -18.36 5.34 -5.13
N THR A 106 -18.30 5.21 -6.45
CA THR A 106 -19.49 5.17 -7.31
C THR A 106 -19.43 3.98 -8.25
N ARG A 107 -20.59 3.37 -8.52
CA ARG A 107 -20.73 2.30 -9.49
C ARG A 107 -21.75 2.66 -10.56
N THR A 108 -21.45 2.37 -11.82
CA THR A 108 -22.42 2.39 -12.92
C THR A 108 -22.29 1.09 -13.71
N LYS A 109 -23.31 0.23 -13.66
CA LYS A 109 -23.24 -1.16 -14.15
C LYS A 109 -22.06 -1.90 -13.49
N CYS A 110 -21.12 -2.41 -14.30
CA CYS A 110 -19.91 -3.11 -13.89
C CYS A 110 -18.71 -2.19 -13.61
N LYS A 111 -18.83 -0.88 -13.81
CA LYS A 111 -17.71 0.06 -13.64
C LYS A 111 -17.75 0.73 -12.27
N TYR A 112 -16.64 0.62 -11.53
CA TYR A 112 -16.40 1.33 -10.28
C TYR A 112 -15.48 2.52 -10.52
N LYS A 113 -15.77 3.62 -9.83
CA LYS A 113 -14.92 4.81 -9.78
C LYS A 113 -14.66 5.17 -8.31
N LEU A 114 -13.39 5.26 -7.97
CA LEU A 114 -12.88 5.56 -6.63
C LEU A 114 -12.27 6.95 -6.62
N ILE A 115 -12.58 7.73 -5.58
CA ILE A 115 -11.87 8.94 -5.20
C ILE A 115 -11.31 8.69 -3.80
N LEU A 116 -9.99 8.69 -3.69
CA LEU A 116 -9.24 8.35 -2.48
C LEU A 116 -8.40 9.55 -2.04
N LYS A 117 -8.05 9.59 -0.74
CA LYS A 117 -7.18 10.61 -0.16
C LYS A 117 -6.26 10.03 0.92
N GLN A 118 -5.17 10.74 1.20
CA GLN A 118 -4.24 10.45 2.30
C GLN A 118 -3.82 8.97 2.31
N GLY A 119 -3.11 8.55 1.26
CA GLY A 119 -2.78 7.15 1.10
C GLY A 119 -1.31 6.87 0.83
N PHE A 120 -0.97 5.62 1.12
CA PHE A 120 0.29 4.97 0.80
C PHE A 120 0.03 3.81 -0.13
N ILE A 121 0.89 3.66 -1.13
CA ILE A 121 0.91 2.54 -2.05
C ILE A 121 2.28 1.91 -1.95
N ASN A 122 2.32 0.63 -1.65
CA ASN A 122 3.48 -0.20 -1.90
C ASN A 122 3.25 -0.92 -3.23
N MET A 123 4.17 -0.74 -4.18
CA MET A 123 4.18 -1.47 -5.45
C MET A 123 5.59 -2.04 -5.66
N GLY A 124 5.69 -3.37 -5.59
CA GLY A 124 6.95 -4.08 -5.43
C GLY A 124 7.61 -3.64 -4.14
N ASN A 125 8.82 -3.09 -4.25
CA ASN A 125 9.61 -2.62 -3.11
C ASN A 125 9.76 -1.09 -3.10
N ILE A 126 8.80 -0.40 -3.72
CA ILE A 126 8.77 1.06 -3.81
C ILE A 126 7.50 1.57 -3.19
N ASP A 127 7.67 2.44 -2.19
CA ASP A 127 6.57 3.15 -1.58
C ASP A 127 6.28 4.47 -2.30
N TYR A 128 4.99 4.79 -2.36
CA TYR A 128 4.44 6.02 -2.87
C TYR A 128 3.45 6.58 -1.85
N ALA A 129 3.51 7.88 -1.59
CA ALA A 129 2.49 8.58 -0.84
C ALA A 129 1.68 9.48 -1.78
N PHE A 130 0.41 9.65 -1.50
CA PHE A 130 -0.45 10.56 -2.26
C PHE A 130 -1.43 11.31 -1.37
N SER A 131 -1.68 12.57 -1.71
CA SER A 131 -2.75 13.34 -1.07
C SER A 131 -4.13 12.97 -1.61
N ASN A 132 -4.24 12.77 -2.93
CA ASN A 132 -5.47 12.36 -3.62
C ASN A 132 -5.14 11.37 -4.74
N ALA A 133 -6.03 10.40 -4.96
CA ALA A 133 -5.94 9.45 -6.07
C ALA A 133 -7.32 9.14 -6.64
N GLN A 134 -7.36 8.77 -7.92
CA GLN A 134 -8.58 8.31 -8.60
C GLN A 134 -8.30 6.92 -9.20
N GLY A 135 -9.24 6.00 -9.00
CA GLY A 135 -9.20 4.66 -9.58
C GLY A 135 -10.45 4.37 -10.39
N GLU A 136 -10.30 3.63 -11.49
CA GLU A 136 -11.42 3.07 -12.26
C GLU A 136 -11.22 1.56 -12.38
N LEU A 137 -12.23 0.78 -11.99
CA LEU A 137 -12.19 -0.69 -11.99
C LEU A 137 -13.41 -1.25 -12.72
N GLU A 138 -13.27 -2.45 -13.28
CA GLU A 138 -14.38 -3.20 -13.87
C GLU A 138 -14.52 -4.54 -13.14
N TRP A 139 -15.77 -4.94 -12.86
CA TRP A 139 -16.13 -6.23 -12.29
C TRP A 139 -16.77 -7.11 -13.35
#